data_AF-A0A966ARN7-F1
#
_entry.id   AF-A0A966ARN7-F1
#
_cell.length_a   1.000
_cell.length_b   1.000
_cell.length_c   1.000
_cell.angle_alpha   90.00
_cell.angle_beta   90.00
_cell.angle_gamma   90.00
#
_symmetry.space_group_name_H-M   'P 1'
#
loop_
_entity.id
_entity.type
_entity.pdbx_description
1 polymer ?
#
loop_
_entity_poly.entity_id
_entity_poly.type
_entity_poly.pdbx_seq_one_letter_code
_entity_poly.pdbx_strand_id
1 'polypeptide(L)'
;MLGTLLLIGCGSTSEIVSPSTYVGDITSAHLADVYLAIPGDKRLTFLDVFKGFESQTGFMTTLLPFRKVAVADIVYEATKPVAAYYDANANNNGYLEGPELLVLYVREAAIGLGHSVDYLGVNPRFDALATSNADTGGLMEYVKHNRSNMSEHAQQVFRDIEQIGLDRRNRAGGGSGGGGGGR
;
A
#
# COMPACT_ATOMS: atom_id res chain seq x y z
N MET A 1 -7.05 5.19 48.37
CA MET A 1 -6.06 4.94 47.30
C MET A 1 -6.78 5.06 45.98
N LEU A 2 -6.66 6.21 45.32
CA LEU A 2 -7.07 6.42 43.94
C LEU A 2 -5.86 6.16 43.04
N GLY A 3 -6.05 5.48 41.93
CA GLY A 3 -4.98 5.20 40.96
C GLY A 3 -5.51 4.52 39.72
N THR A 4 -6.42 5.23 39.04
CA THR A 4 -6.84 5.13 37.64
C THR A 4 -6.10 4.09 36.77
N LEU A 5 -6.81 3.02 36.40
CA LEU A 5 -6.45 2.20 35.24
C LEU A 5 -6.51 3.09 33.99
N LEU A 6 -5.38 3.24 33.31
CA LEU A 6 -5.31 3.75 31.95
C LEU A 6 -6.13 2.82 31.03
N LEU A 7 -7.33 3.26 30.68
CA LEU A 7 -8.03 2.82 29.47
C LEU A 7 -7.25 3.37 28.27
N ILE A 8 -6.18 2.67 27.89
CA ILE A 8 -5.63 2.80 26.54
C ILE A 8 -6.72 2.22 25.63
N GLY A 9 -7.44 3.10 24.93
CA GLY A 9 -8.37 2.71 23.88
C GLY A 9 -7.62 1.87 22.86
N CYS A 10 -7.80 0.55 22.95
CA CYS A 10 -7.36 -0.40 21.96
C CYS A 10 -8.29 -0.23 20.75
N GLY A 11 -8.01 0.76 19.90
CA GLY A 11 -8.65 0.85 18.60
C GLY A 11 -8.39 -0.47 17.88
N SER A 12 -9.46 -1.18 17.50
CA SER A 12 -9.33 -2.47 16.85
C SER A 12 -8.53 -2.30 15.56
N THR A 13 -7.37 -2.93 15.48
CA THR A 13 -6.48 -2.91 14.31
C THR A 13 -7.12 -3.51 13.05
N SER A 14 -8.27 -4.16 13.22
CA SER A 14 -9.18 -4.66 12.20
C SER A 14 -10.17 -3.61 11.65
N GLU A 15 -10.25 -2.39 12.21
CA GLU A 15 -11.11 -1.37 11.64
C GLU A 15 -10.53 -0.85 10.32
N ILE A 16 -11.38 -0.69 9.31
CA ILE A 16 -10.97 -0.10 8.02
C ILE A 16 -10.69 1.38 8.23
N VAL A 17 -9.50 1.82 7.83
CA VAL A 17 -9.07 3.22 7.98
C VAL A 17 -9.14 3.92 6.64
N SER A 18 -10.17 4.74 6.44
CA SER A 18 -10.27 5.60 5.26
C SER A 18 -9.49 6.91 5.49
N PRO A 19 -8.52 7.25 4.61
CA PRO A 19 -7.77 8.50 4.75
C PRO A 19 -8.67 9.72 4.49
N SER A 20 -8.71 10.64 5.45
CA SER A 20 -9.56 11.84 5.41
C SER A 20 -9.17 12.88 4.35
N THR A 21 -8.00 12.74 3.73
CA THR A 21 -7.45 13.70 2.76
C THR A 21 -7.38 13.16 1.33
N TYR A 22 -7.83 11.93 1.10
CA TYR A 22 -7.87 11.38 -0.25
C TYR A 22 -8.99 12.05 -1.06
N VAL A 23 -8.68 12.43 -2.29
CA VAL A 23 -9.63 13.06 -3.22
C VAL A 23 -9.85 12.10 -4.38
N GLY A 24 -10.96 11.37 -4.33
CA GLY A 24 -11.33 10.34 -5.31
C GLY A 24 -12.32 9.34 -4.74
N ASP A 25 -12.87 8.48 -5.60
CA ASP A 25 -13.70 7.37 -5.16
C ASP A 25 -12.83 6.31 -4.48
N ILE A 26 -13.17 5.96 -3.24
CA ILE A 26 -12.44 4.96 -2.47
C ILE A 26 -13.36 3.82 -2.08
N THR A 27 -12.91 2.59 -2.33
CA THR A 27 -13.60 1.40 -1.81
C THR A 27 -13.05 1.06 -0.44
N SER A 28 -13.92 0.78 0.52
CA SER A 28 -13.54 0.29 1.85
C SER A 28 -13.80 -1.21 1.94
N ALA A 29 -12.75 -2.01 2.08
CA ALA A 29 -12.88 -3.45 2.23
C ALA A 29 -11.68 -4.09 2.94
N HIS A 30 -11.91 -5.25 3.57
CA HIS A 30 -10.82 -6.14 3.97
C HIS A 30 -10.20 -6.79 2.73
N LEU A 31 -8.89 -7.07 2.79
CA LEU A 31 -8.21 -7.70 1.66
C LEU A 31 -8.78 -9.08 1.33
N ALA A 32 -9.25 -9.83 2.34
CA ALA A 32 -9.90 -11.12 2.14
C ALA A 32 -11.17 -11.06 1.26
N ASP A 33 -11.84 -9.90 1.21
CA ASP A 33 -13.06 -9.69 0.42
C ASP A 33 -12.78 -9.22 -1.01
N VAL A 34 -11.52 -8.93 -1.34
CA VAL A 34 -11.11 -8.46 -2.67
C VAL A 34 -10.99 -9.65 -3.62
N TYR A 35 -11.45 -9.47 -4.86
CA TYR A 35 -11.14 -10.33 -5.98
C TYR A 35 -10.17 -9.67 -6.94
N LEU A 36 -9.38 -10.50 -7.63
CA LEU A 36 -8.50 -10.14 -8.72
C LEU A 36 -9.16 -10.61 -10.02
N ALA A 37 -9.47 -9.67 -10.91
CA ALA A 37 -9.91 -9.99 -12.26
C ALA A 37 -8.68 -10.34 -13.10
N ILE A 38 -8.73 -11.51 -13.72
CA ILE A 38 -7.67 -12.01 -14.60
C ILE A 38 -8.25 -12.17 -16.02
N PRO A 39 -7.41 -12.20 -17.06
CA PRO A 39 -7.88 -12.27 -18.45
C PRO A 39 -8.89 -13.40 -18.70
N GLY A 40 -9.93 -13.09 -19.48
CA GLY A 40 -11.01 -14.04 -19.82
C GLY A 40 -12.16 -14.08 -18.81
N ASP A 41 -12.49 -12.94 -18.21
CA ASP A 41 -13.60 -12.75 -17.23
C ASP A 41 -13.53 -13.62 -15.98
N LYS A 42 -12.39 -14.24 -15.72
CA LYS A 42 -12.18 -15.06 -14.53
C LYS A 42 -11.83 -14.16 -13.35
N ARG A 43 -12.39 -14.50 -12.19
CA ARG A 43 -12.09 -13.85 -10.91
C ARG A 43 -11.39 -14.85 -10.00
N LEU A 44 -10.29 -14.44 -9.39
CA LEU A 44 -9.64 -15.17 -8.29
C LEU A 44 -9.91 -14.41 -7.00
N THR A 45 -10.16 -15.13 -5.91
CA THR A 45 -10.22 -14.46 -4.60
C THR A 45 -8.82 -14.04 -4.17
N PHE A 46 -8.73 -13.04 -3.30
CA PHE A 46 -7.45 -12.65 -2.71
C PHE A 46 -6.73 -13.85 -2.08
N LEU A 47 -7.43 -14.70 -1.33
CA LEU A 47 -6.82 -15.84 -0.66
C LEU A 47 -6.39 -16.98 -1.61
N ASP A 48 -6.95 -17.06 -2.81
CA ASP A 48 -6.47 -17.99 -3.84
C ASP A 48 -5.09 -17.59 -4.38
N VAL A 49 -4.84 -16.28 -4.46
CA VAL A 49 -3.58 -15.69 -4.95
C VAL A 49 -2.55 -15.60 -3.82
N PHE A 50 -2.96 -15.08 -2.66
CA PHE A 50 -2.11 -14.84 -1.50
C PHE A 50 -2.26 -15.98 -0.47
N LYS A 51 -1.87 -17.18 -0.88
CA LYS A 51 -2.01 -18.38 -0.04
C LYS A 51 -1.26 -18.24 1.28
N GLY A 52 -1.95 -18.47 2.39
CA GLY A 52 -1.39 -18.33 3.73
C GLY A 52 -1.26 -16.88 4.21
N PHE A 53 -1.94 -15.93 3.56
CA PHE A 53 -2.05 -14.57 4.07
C PHE A 53 -2.72 -14.53 5.44
N GLU A 54 -2.13 -13.77 6.35
CA GLU A 54 -2.68 -13.46 7.66
C GLU A 54 -2.56 -11.95 7.92
N SER A 55 -3.66 -11.34 8.36
CA SER A 55 -3.66 -9.95 8.82
C SER A 55 -2.80 -9.81 10.10
N GLN A 56 -1.98 -8.77 10.21
CA GLN A 56 -1.04 -8.60 11.32
C GLN A 56 -1.41 -7.46 12.26
N THR A 57 -1.77 -7.81 13.50
CA THR A 57 -2.21 -6.87 14.54
C THR A 57 -1.14 -6.62 15.61
N GLY A 58 0.14 -6.56 15.24
CA GLY A 58 1.27 -6.52 16.18
C GLY A 58 1.88 -5.14 16.46
N PHE A 59 2.73 -5.03 17.48
CA PHE A 59 3.52 -3.81 17.77
C PHE A 59 4.48 -3.43 16.62
N MET A 60 4.84 -4.40 15.79
CA MET A 60 5.76 -4.25 14.65
C MET A 60 5.02 -4.27 13.30
N THR A 61 3.76 -3.81 13.23
CA THR A 61 3.02 -3.74 11.96
C THR A 61 3.78 -2.87 10.95
N THR A 62 4.21 -3.49 9.84
CA THR A 62 4.81 -2.79 8.71
C THR A 62 3.75 -1.92 8.03
N LEU A 63 4.07 -0.65 7.73
CA LEU A 63 3.15 0.29 7.09
C LEU A 63 3.63 0.65 5.69
N LEU A 64 2.70 1.10 4.83
CA LEU A 64 3.01 1.54 3.47
C LEU A 64 4.20 2.51 3.47
N PRO A 65 5.10 2.40 2.48
CA PRO A 65 6.37 3.14 2.48
C PRO A 65 6.19 4.65 2.40
N PHE A 66 5.06 5.13 1.88
CA PHE A 66 4.67 6.53 1.88
C PHE A 66 3.15 6.67 1.74
N ARG A 67 2.62 7.85 2.09
CA ARG A 67 1.19 8.17 1.99
C ARG A 67 0.78 8.88 0.70
N LYS A 68 1.69 9.59 0.04
CA LYS A 68 1.45 10.40 -1.17
C LYS A 68 2.74 10.82 -1.83
N VAL A 69 3.01 10.52 -3.09
CA VAL A 69 4.21 10.97 -3.82
C VAL A 69 3.82 11.55 -5.17
N ALA A 70 4.49 12.60 -5.64
CA ALA A 70 4.25 13.10 -6.99
C ALA A 70 4.78 12.08 -8.01
N VAL A 71 3.97 11.74 -9.02
CA VAL A 71 4.38 10.76 -10.05
C VAL A 71 5.61 11.26 -10.80
N ALA A 72 5.73 12.58 -11.01
CA ALA A 72 6.90 13.21 -11.62
C ALA A 72 8.21 13.01 -10.83
N ASP A 73 8.14 12.77 -9.52
CA ASP A 73 9.30 12.53 -8.66
C ASP A 73 9.75 11.05 -8.67
N ILE A 74 8.98 10.16 -9.30
CA ILE A 74 9.32 8.73 -9.41
C ILE A 74 10.27 8.55 -10.59
N VAL A 75 11.56 8.42 -10.27
CA VAL A 75 12.65 8.30 -11.25
C VAL A 75 13.06 6.85 -11.55
N TYR A 76 12.53 5.89 -10.80
CA TYR A 76 12.94 4.49 -10.92
C TYR A 76 12.22 3.80 -12.09
N GLU A 77 13.00 3.25 -13.02
CA GLU A 77 12.51 2.73 -14.32
C GLU A 77 11.44 1.64 -14.20
N ALA A 78 11.52 0.73 -13.21
CA ALA A 78 10.53 -0.32 -13.07
C ALA A 78 9.21 0.21 -12.50
N THR A 79 9.27 1.18 -11.58
CA THR A 79 8.09 1.72 -10.88
C THR A 79 7.41 2.86 -11.62
N LYS A 80 8.17 3.66 -12.37
CA LYS A 80 7.65 4.81 -13.14
C LYS A 80 6.46 4.47 -14.05
N PRO A 81 6.50 3.44 -14.92
CA PRO A 81 5.34 3.10 -15.77
C PRO A 81 4.15 2.60 -14.96
N VAL A 82 4.39 1.89 -13.84
CA VAL A 82 3.33 1.39 -12.96
C VAL A 82 2.63 2.56 -12.25
N ALA A 83 3.38 3.48 -11.67
CA ALA A 83 2.82 4.64 -10.98
C ALA A 83 2.03 5.56 -11.93
N ALA A 84 2.52 5.77 -13.16
CA ALA A 84 1.80 6.55 -14.17
C ALA A 84 0.47 5.89 -14.60
N TYR A 85 0.43 4.56 -14.70
CA TYR A 85 -0.82 3.83 -14.96
C TYR A 85 -1.84 4.07 -13.85
N TYR A 86 -1.42 4.02 -12.58
CA TYR A 86 -2.32 4.17 -11.44
C TYR A 86 -2.88 5.59 -11.28
N ASP A 87 -2.04 6.63 -11.38
CA ASP A 87 -2.48 8.03 -11.34
C ASP A 87 -3.53 8.31 -12.42
N ALA A 88 -3.28 7.86 -13.66
CA ALA A 88 -4.20 8.06 -14.78
C ALA A 88 -5.57 7.36 -14.61
N ASN A 89 -5.66 6.29 -13.81
CA ASN A 89 -6.88 5.50 -13.64
C ASN A 89 -7.65 5.80 -12.34
N ALA A 90 -7.04 6.45 -11.35
CA ALA A 90 -7.70 6.72 -10.06
C ALA A 90 -8.35 8.12 -10.01
N ASN A 91 -7.54 9.17 -9.85
CA ASN A 91 -8.04 10.56 -9.76
C ASN A 91 -7.29 11.54 -10.69
N ASN A 92 -6.24 11.07 -11.38
CA ASN A 92 -5.42 11.82 -12.33
C ASN A 92 -4.96 13.18 -11.79
N ASN A 93 -4.52 13.20 -10.52
CA ASN A 93 -4.12 14.41 -9.82
C ASN A 93 -2.59 14.65 -9.85
N GLY A 94 -1.82 13.76 -10.49
CA GLY A 94 -0.37 13.81 -10.57
C GLY A 94 0.35 13.19 -9.35
N TYR A 95 -0.38 12.51 -8.48
CA TYR A 95 0.15 11.87 -7.28
C TYR A 95 -0.27 10.41 -7.19
N LEU A 96 0.61 9.59 -6.63
CA LEU A 96 0.28 8.25 -6.15
C LEU A 96 0.05 8.31 -4.64
N GLU A 97 -1.18 8.06 -4.20
CA GLU A 97 -1.62 8.16 -2.81
C GLU A 97 -1.82 6.80 -2.14
N GLY A 98 -1.87 6.76 -0.81
CA GLY A 98 -1.93 5.53 -0.03
C GLY A 98 -2.98 4.52 -0.52
N PRO A 99 -4.24 4.92 -0.79
CA PRO A 99 -5.25 4.02 -1.31
C PRO A 99 -4.90 3.41 -2.67
N GLU A 100 -4.30 4.18 -3.58
CA GLU A 100 -3.88 3.72 -4.91
C GLU A 100 -2.62 2.86 -4.83
N LEU A 101 -1.69 3.25 -3.95
CA LEU A 101 -0.50 2.48 -3.63
C LEU A 101 -0.87 1.11 -3.07
N LEU A 102 -1.95 1.00 -2.29
CA LEU A 102 -2.44 -0.29 -1.81
C LEU A 102 -2.95 -1.18 -2.96
N VAL A 103 -3.72 -0.63 -3.90
CA VAL A 103 -4.15 -1.36 -5.11
C VAL A 103 -2.94 -1.80 -5.93
N LEU A 104 -1.96 -0.91 -6.11
CA LEU A 104 -0.67 -1.21 -6.73
C LEU A 104 0.03 -2.36 -6.02
N TYR A 105 0.17 -2.31 -4.70
CA TYR A 105 0.84 -3.35 -3.93
C TYR A 105 0.19 -4.72 -4.13
N VAL A 106 -1.14 -4.80 -4.05
CA VAL A 106 -1.87 -6.06 -4.26
C VAL A 106 -1.68 -6.56 -5.69
N ARG A 107 -1.86 -5.69 -6.69
CA ARG A 107 -1.73 -6.08 -8.10
C ARG A 107 -0.32 -6.56 -8.45
N GLU A 108 0.70 -5.77 -8.12
CA GLU A 108 2.09 -6.08 -8.47
C GLU A 108 2.59 -7.30 -7.70
N ALA A 109 2.09 -7.55 -6.48
CA ALA A 109 2.40 -8.77 -5.76
C ALA A 109 1.79 -10.00 -6.45
N ALA A 110 0.54 -9.92 -6.88
CA ALA A 110 -0.11 -10.99 -7.62
C ALA A 110 0.59 -11.28 -8.96
N ILE A 111 0.98 -10.23 -9.70
CA ILE A 111 1.79 -10.35 -10.93
C ILE A 111 3.14 -10.98 -10.62
N GLY A 112 3.80 -10.57 -9.54
CA GLY A 112 5.02 -11.17 -9.05
C GLY A 112 4.90 -12.67 -8.81
N LEU A 113 3.76 -13.11 -8.28
CA LEU A 113 3.43 -14.52 -8.00
C LEU A 113 2.95 -15.31 -9.23
N GLY A 114 2.96 -14.72 -10.42
CA GLY A 114 2.62 -15.40 -11.67
C GLY A 114 1.15 -15.32 -12.08
N HIS A 115 0.37 -14.42 -11.48
CA HIS A 115 -1.02 -14.16 -11.86
C HIS A 115 -1.11 -12.89 -12.72
N SER A 116 -1.62 -12.99 -13.95
CA SER A 116 -2.00 -11.79 -14.72
C SER A 116 -3.19 -11.11 -14.05
N VAL A 117 -3.16 -9.79 -13.88
CA VAL A 117 -4.22 -9.02 -13.21
C VAL A 117 -4.61 -7.81 -14.04
N ASP A 118 -5.87 -7.78 -14.47
CA ASP A 118 -6.45 -6.66 -15.21
C ASP A 118 -6.88 -5.54 -14.25
N TYR A 119 -7.63 -5.89 -13.20
CA TYR A 119 -8.10 -4.96 -12.16
C TYR A 119 -8.45 -5.67 -10.84
N LEU A 120 -8.62 -4.89 -9.77
CA LEU A 120 -9.14 -5.36 -8.47
C LEU A 120 -10.61 -4.95 -8.30
N GLY A 121 -11.38 -5.74 -7.56
CA GLY A 121 -12.77 -5.42 -7.26
C GLY A 121 -13.30 -6.10 -6.00
N VAL A 122 -14.41 -5.59 -5.47
CA VAL A 122 -15.25 -6.30 -4.47
C VAL A 122 -16.60 -6.60 -5.12
N ASN A 123 -17.20 -5.57 -5.73
CA ASN A 123 -18.19 -5.55 -6.84
C ASN A 123 -18.71 -4.09 -6.89
N PRO A 124 -18.34 -3.18 -7.82
CA PRO A 124 -17.56 -3.30 -9.05
C PRO A 124 -16.02 -3.17 -8.87
N ARG A 125 -15.29 -2.91 -9.97
CA ARG A 125 -13.86 -2.53 -10.01
C ARG A 125 -13.61 -1.29 -9.15
N PHE A 126 -12.42 -1.21 -8.53
CA PHE A 126 -11.92 0.00 -7.88
C PHE A 126 -10.46 0.27 -8.24
N ASP A 127 -10.06 1.54 -8.20
CA ASP A 127 -8.69 2.00 -8.43
C ASP A 127 -8.02 2.53 -7.15
N ALA A 128 -8.78 2.66 -6.06
CA ALA A 128 -8.32 3.04 -4.72
C ALA A 128 -9.01 2.22 -3.63
N LEU A 129 -8.22 1.77 -2.64
CA LEU A 129 -8.68 0.89 -1.55
C LEU A 129 -8.30 1.46 -0.18
N ALA A 130 -9.27 1.56 0.72
CA ALA A 130 -9.06 1.66 2.16
C ALA A 130 -9.26 0.28 2.78
N THR A 131 -8.32 -0.13 3.63
CA THR A 131 -8.37 -1.39 4.36
C THR A 131 -7.94 -1.18 5.81
N SER A 132 -7.90 -2.25 6.60
CA SER A 132 -7.44 -2.18 7.97
C SER A 132 -5.91 -2.03 8.07
N ASN A 133 -5.41 -1.48 9.19
CA ASN A 133 -3.97 -1.46 9.43
C ASN A 133 -3.39 -2.89 9.52
N ALA A 134 -4.19 -3.84 10.02
CA ALA A 134 -3.81 -5.24 10.10
C ALA A 134 -3.63 -5.87 8.73
N ASP A 135 -4.55 -5.61 7.80
CA ASP A 135 -4.46 -6.09 6.42
C ASP A 135 -3.28 -5.47 5.68
N THR A 136 -3.05 -4.17 5.88
CA THR A 136 -1.89 -3.48 5.30
C THR A 136 -0.58 -4.11 5.78
N GLY A 137 -0.44 -4.33 7.10
CA GLY A 137 0.75 -4.97 7.66
C GLY A 137 0.93 -6.41 7.21
N GLY A 138 -0.16 -7.18 7.19
CA GLY A 138 -0.16 -8.55 6.68
C GLY A 138 0.31 -8.61 5.23
N LEU A 139 -0.17 -7.70 4.38
CA LEU A 139 0.20 -7.67 2.96
C LEU A 139 1.68 -7.34 2.78
N MET A 140 2.17 -6.34 3.51
CA MET A 140 3.58 -5.95 3.40
C MET A 140 4.51 -7.04 3.89
N GLU A 141 4.17 -7.69 4.99
CA GLU A 141 4.98 -8.79 5.50
C GLU A 141 4.89 -10.02 4.58
N TYR A 142 3.73 -10.28 3.97
CA TYR A 142 3.56 -11.32 2.96
C TYR A 142 4.46 -11.08 1.75
N VAL A 143 4.44 -9.86 1.19
CA VAL A 143 5.27 -9.48 0.04
C VAL A 143 6.75 -9.64 0.38
N LYS A 144 7.16 -9.18 1.57
CA LYS A 144 8.54 -9.29 2.04
C LYS A 144 9.01 -10.75 2.14
N HIS A 145 8.20 -11.64 2.73
CA HIS A 145 8.53 -13.06 2.85
C HIS A 145 8.54 -13.80 1.52
N ASN A 146 7.66 -13.42 0.60
CA ASN A 146 7.53 -14.10 -0.70
C ASN A 146 8.35 -13.44 -1.82
N ARG A 147 9.09 -12.37 -1.52
CA ARG A 147 9.81 -11.58 -2.53
C ARG A 147 10.74 -12.42 -3.39
N SER A 148 11.47 -13.37 -2.79
CA SER A 148 12.37 -14.27 -3.52
C SER A 148 11.67 -15.21 -4.50
N ASN A 149 10.36 -15.44 -4.31
CA ASN A 149 9.54 -16.28 -5.17
C ASN A 149 8.85 -15.47 -6.29
N MET A 150 8.98 -14.14 -6.28
CA MET A 150 8.38 -13.27 -7.29
C MET A 150 9.29 -13.12 -8.52
N SER A 151 8.70 -12.72 -9.64
CA SER A 151 9.46 -12.33 -10.84
C SER A 151 10.47 -11.20 -10.54
N GLU A 152 11.60 -11.18 -11.26
CA GLU A 152 12.65 -10.16 -11.07
C GLU A 152 12.11 -8.73 -11.20
N HIS A 153 11.18 -8.52 -12.13
CA HIS A 153 10.52 -7.24 -12.33
C HIS A 153 9.74 -6.81 -11.08
N ALA A 154 8.87 -7.68 -10.54
CA ALA A 154 8.11 -7.36 -9.33
C ALA A 154 9.03 -7.13 -8.12
N GLN A 155 10.10 -7.92 -7.99
CA GLN A 155 11.11 -7.68 -6.96
C GLN A 155 11.72 -6.27 -7.05
N GLN A 156 12.01 -5.81 -8.27
CA GLN A 156 12.55 -4.48 -8.53
C GLN A 156 11.53 -3.39 -8.23
N VAL A 157 10.28 -3.54 -8.66
CA VAL A 157 9.18 -2.60 -8.33
C VAL A 157 9.07 -2.40 -6.82
N PHE A 158 9.06 -3.48 -6.04
CA PHE A 158 9.01 -3.35 -4.59
C PHE A 158 10.28 -2.71 -4.01
N ARG A 159 11.47 -2.88 -4.63
CA ARG A 159 12.73 -2.28 -4.14
C ARG A 159 12.68 -0.77 -4.32
N ASP A 160 12.25 -0.35 -5.50
CA ASP A 160 12.09 1.04 -5.86
C ASP A 160 11.05 1.73 -4.97
N ILE A 161 9.89 1.10 -4.74
CA ILE A 161 8.84 1.63 -3.87
C ILE A 161 9.31 1.80 -2.41
N GLU A 162 10.06 0.83 -1.88
CA GLU A 162 10.69 0.94 -0.56
C GLU A 162 11.71 2.09 -0.52
N GLN A 163 12.54 2.22 -1.56
CA GLN A 163 13.54 3.28 -1.67
C GLN A 163 12.90 4.68 -1.77
N ILE A 164 11.81 4.83 -2.53
CA ILE A 164 11.03 6.08 -2.59
C ILE A 164 10.56 6.47 -1.17
N GLY A 165 10.06 5.50 -0.39
CA GLY A 165 9.66 5.74 1.00
C GLY A 165 10.81 6.19 1.89
N LEU A 166 12.00 5.59 1.73
CA LEU A 166 13.21 5.98 2.47
C LEU A 166 13.68 7.39 2.09
N ASP A 167 13.79 7.69 0.80
CA ASP A 167 14.23 8.99 0.29
C ASP A 167 13.32 10.12 0.81
N ARG A 168 12.00 9.89 0.87
CA ARG A 168 11.06 10.89 1.40
C ARG A 168 11.16 11.08 2.90
N ARG A 169 11.36 10.00 3.66
CA ARG A 169 11.62 10.11 5.11
C ARG A 169 12.90 10.90 5.37
N ASN A 170 13.95 10.66 4.60
CA ASN A 170 15.21 11.38 4.73
C ASN A 170 15.08 12.86 4.35
N ARG A 171 14.31 13.19 3.30
CA ARG A 171 14.03 14.60 2.93
C ARG A 171 13.15 15.32 3.96
N ALA A 172 12.15 14.63 4.53
CA ALA A 172 11.30 15.20 5.57
C ALA A 172 12.02 15.36 6.92
N GLY A 173 12.92 14.43 7.27
CA GLY A 173 13.76 14.50 8.47
C GLY A 173 14.93 15.48 8.35
N GLY A 174 15.39 15.78 7.13
CA GLY A 174 16.41 16.80 6.85
C GLY A 174 15.92 18.24 6.94
N GLY A 175 14.61 18.45 7.19
CA GLY A 175 13.98 19.76 7.36
C GLY A 175 13.98 20.32 8.79
N SER A 176 14.73 19.70 9.73
CA SER A 176 15.04 20.35 11.01
C SER A 176 16.13 21.41 10.75
N GLY A 177 15.67 22.63 10.49
CA GLY A 177 16.48 23.75 10.03
C GLY A 177 17.67 24.09 10.94
N GLY A 178 18.76 24.48 10.29
CA GLY A 178 19.73 25.39 10.89
C GLY A 178 19.15 26.79 11.05
N GLY A 179 19.66 27.53 12.04
CA GLY A 179 19.53 28.98 12.10
C GLY A 179 19.38 29.57 13.50
N GLY A 180 20.49 30.04 14.08
CA GLY A 180 20.52 30.96 15.23
C GLY A 180 21.68 30.62 16.17
N GLY A 181 22.63 31.49 16.47
CA GLY A 181 22.87 32.88 16.12
C GLY A 181 24.29 33.24 16.54
N GLY A 182 24.83 34.30 15.95
CA GLY A 182 26.23 34.67 16.10
C GLY A 182 26.67 34.95 17.55
N ARG A 183 27.97 34.75 17.75
CA ARG A 183 28.89 35.71 18.35
C ARG A 183 30.32 35.32 17.98
#